data_AF-A0A449AH77-F1
#
_entry.id   AF-A0A449AH77-F1
#
_cell.length_a   1.000
_cell.length_b   1.000
_cell.length_c   1.000
_cell.angle_alpha   90.00
_cell.angle_beta   90.00
_cell.angle_gamma   90.00
#
_symmetry.space_group_name_H-M   'P 1'
#
loop_
_entity.id
_entity.type
_entity.pdbx_description
1 polymer ?
#
loop_
_entity_poly.entity_id
_entity_poly.type
_entity_poly.pdbx_seq_one_letter_code
_entity_poly.pdbx_strand_id
1 'polypeptide(L)'
;MGFFKNLINKVFKKENKQDIQTLKEELKEQKQKEILTSEKFKKYENGLKNSSDFGKKLLEIQNKYNQIDEDFFEELEELLIMSDINLKLVDVIIEKIKQEVKINNIDDPKLIGELIADQLFVIYTGNTITNTNLNFSDGRLNIFIFVGVNGSGKTTSIAKIANKYIKEGKKF
;
A
#
# COMPACT_ATOMS: atom_id res chain seq x y z
N MET A 1 -13.55 -27.51 4.11
CA MET A 1 -14.26 -27.14 2.88
C MET A 1 -13.70 -27.93 1.68
N GLY A 2 -14.05 -29.22 1.57
CA GLY A 2 -13.40 -30.17 0.65
C GLY A 2 -14.10 -30.40 -0.70
N PHE A 3 -15.25 -29.76 -0.95
CA PHE A 3 -16.07 -30.04 -2.13
C PHE A 3 -15.54 -29.32 -3.39
N PHE A 4 -15.27 -28.00 -3.30
CA PHE A 4 -14.74 -27.21 -4.40
C PHE A 4 -13.31 -27.61 -4.81
N LYS A 5 -12.44 -27.93 -3.85
CA LYS A 5 -11.07 -28.38 -4.13
C LYS A 5 -11.05 -29.71 -4.89
N ASN A 6 -11.97 -30.63 -4.57
CA ASN A 6 -12.11 -31.90 -5.27
C ASN A 6 -12.81 -31.75 -6.62
N LEU A 7 -13.75 -30.81 -6.76
CA LEU A 7 -14.40 -30.50 -8.03
C LEU A 7 -13.41 -29.89 -9.02
N ILE A 8 -12.60 -28.92 -8.57
CA ILE A 8 -11.50 -28.34 -9.35
C ILE A 8 -10.51 -29.45 -9.75
N ASN A 9 -10.07 -30.28 -8.80
CA ASN A 9 -9.15 -31.39 -9.13
C ASN A 9 -9.75 -32.46 -10.06
N LYS A 10 -11.07 -32.59 -10.15
CA LYS A 10 -11.75 -33.55 -11.03
C LYS A 10 -12.05 -32.97 -12.42
N VAL A 11 -12.31 -31.66 -12.50
CA VAL A 11 -12.56 -30.92 -13.75
C VAL A 11 -11.23 -30.57 -14.45
N PHE A 12 -10.22 -30.11 -13.71
CA PHE A 12 -8.96 -29.61 -14.25
C PHE A 12 -7.83 -30.66 -14.30
N LYS A 13 -8.11 -31.94 -14.04
CA LYS A 13 -7.11 -33.02 -14.10
C LYS A 13 -6.66 -33.37 -15.53
N LYS A 14 -7.22 -32.71 -16.55
CA LYS A 14 -6.98 -33.03 -17.97
C LYS A 14 -6.44 -31.86 -18.81
N GLU A 15 -6.10 -30.73 -18.20
CA GLU A 15 -5.58 -29.55 -18.94
C GLU A 15 -4.19 -29.13 -18.43
N ASN A 16 -3.37 -28.64 -19.36
CA ASN A 16 -1.94 -28.40 -19.19
C ASN A 16 -1.67 -27.40 -18.05
N LYS A 17 -0.60 -27.64 -17.28
CA LYS A 17 -0.11 -26.68 -16.26
C LYS A 17 0.18 -25.29 -16.84
N GLN A 18 0.50 -25.20 -18.14
CA GLN A 18 0.70 -23.94 -18.86
C GLN A 18 -0.60 -23.14 -18.97
N ASP A 19 -1.72 -23.76 -19.36
CA ASP A 19 -3.01 -23.08 -19.50
C ASP A 19 -3.49 -22.48 -18.17
N ILE A 20 -3.28 -23.21 -17.06
CA ILE A 20 -3.61 -22.76 -15.70
C ILE A 20 -2.73 -21.56 -15.27
N GLN A 21 -1.48 -21.49 -15.71
CA GLN A 21 -0.58 -20.37 -15.40
C GLN A 21 -0.97 -19.11 -16.18
N THR A 22 -1.26 -19.26 -17.48
CA THR A 22 -1.73 -18.17 -18.35
C THR A 22 -3.06 -17.59 -17.83
N LEU A 23 -4.02 -18.45 -17.48
CA LEU A 23 -5.30 -18.04 -16.88
C LEU A 23 -5.13 -17.24 -15.58
N LYS A 24 -4.13 -17.58 -14.76
CA LYS A 24 -3.84 -16.84 -13.52
C LYS A 24 -3.24 -15.47 -13.78
N GLU A 25 -2.37 -15.35 -14.78
CA GLU A 25 -1.76 -14.08 -15.19
C GLU A 25 -2.81 -13.13 -15.78
N GLU A 26 -3.68 -13.64 -16.67
CA GLU A 26 -4.80 -12.88 -17.23
C GLU A 26 -5.77 -12.40 -16.13
N LEU A 27 -6.11 -13.25 -15.17
CA LEU A 27 -6.95 -12.87 -14.01
C LEU A 27 -6.28 -11.81 -13.14
N LYS A 28 -4.95 -11.83 -13.00
CA LYS A 28 -4.19 -10.84 -12.23
C LYS A 28 -4.21 -9.48 -12.93
N GLU A 29 -3.95 -9.46 -14.25
CA GLU A 29 -4.02 -8.23 -15.05
C GLU A 29 -5.42 -7.62 -15.07
N GLN A 30 -6.47 -8.43 -15.22
CA GLN A 30 -7.85 -7.95 -15.20
C GLN A 30 -8.20 -7.28 -13.88
N LYS A 31 -7.86 -7.91 -12.75
CA LYS A 31 -8.06 -7.31 -11.42
C LYS A 31 -7.25 -6.02 -11.24
N GLN A 32 -6.04 -5.96 -11.77
CA GLN A 32 -5.21 -4.76 -11.69
C GLN A 32 -5.83 -3.59 -12.47
N LYS A 33 -6.33 -3.85 -13.69
CA LYS A 33 -7.07 -2.86 -14.50
C LYS A 33 -8.35 -2.39 -13.81
N GLU A 34 -9.10 -3.30 -13.18
CA GLU A 34 -10.30 -2.96 -12.41
C GLU A 34 -9.98 -2.05 -11.22
N ILE A 35 -8.91 -2.34 -10.47
CA ILE A 35 -8.46 -1.53 -9.34
C ILE A 35 -8.04 -0.12 -9.80
N LEU A 36 -7.22 -0.04 -10.86
CA LEU A 36 -6.71 1.22 -11.41
C LEU A 36 -7.82 2.11 -11.98
N THR A 37 -8.88 1.51 -12.53
CA THR A 37 -10.01 2.25 -13.10
C THR A 37 -11.08 2.61 -12.06
N SER A 38 -11.02 2.04 -10.86
CA SER A 38 -11.99 2.28 -9.79
C SER A 38 -12.06 3.76 -9.40
N GLU A 39 -13.27 4.25 -9.12
CA GLU A 39 -13.47 5.61 -8.61
C GLU A 39 -12.70 5.87 -7.32
N LYS A 40 -12.54 4.83 -6.49
CA LYS A 40 -11.79 4.89 -5.25
C LYS A 40 -10.30 5.17 -5.52
N PHE A 41 -9.70 4.50 -6.50
CA PHE A 41 -8.31 4.74 -6.90
C PHE A 41 -8.13 6.15 -7.44
N LYS A 42 -8.99 6.59 -8.36
CA LYS A 42 -8.98 7.97 -8.88
C LYS A 42 -9.08 9.02 -7.77
N LYS A 43 -9.88 8.74 -6.73
CA LYS A 43 -9.98 9.64 -5.56
C LYS A 43 -8.68 9.69 -4.77
N TYR A 44 -8.00 8.57 -4.56
CA TYR A 44 -6.70 8.53 -3.90
C TYR A 44 -5.63 9.25 -4.72
N GLU A 45 -5.54 8.96 -6.02
CA GLU A 45 -4.62 9.64 -6.94
C GLU A 45 -4.81 11.16 -6.90
N ASN A 46 -6.06 11.62 -7.00
CA ASN A 46 -6.36 13.05 -6.90
C ASN A 46 -5.98 13.66 -5.53
N GLY A 47 -6.20 12.93 -4.43
CA GLY A 47 -5.83 13.39 -3.08
C GLY A 47 -4.33 13.40 -2.83
N LEU A 48 -3.57 12.56 -3.55
CA LEU A 48 -2.11 12.42 -3.44
C LEU A 48 -1.35 13.20 -4.51
N LYS A 49 -2.02 14.07 -5.29
CA LYS A 49 -1.36 14.86 -6.35
C LYS A 49 -0.12 15.62 -5.88
N ASN A 50 -0.15 16.17 -4.67
CA ASN A 50 1.01 16.89 -4.11
C ASN A 50 2.12 15.92 -3.64
N SER A 51 1.75 14.71 -3.22
CA SER A 51 2.71 13.64 -2.89
C SER A 51 3.32 12.97 -4.14
N SER A 52 2.81 13.28 -5.35
CA SER A 52 3.38 12.78 -6.60
C SER A 52 4.81 13.26 -6.83
N ASP A 53 5.21 14.38 -6.21
CA ASP A 53 6.56 14.93 -6.34
C ASP A 53 7.61 14.04 -5.65
N PHE A 54 7.27 13.33 -4.57
CA PHE A 54 8.15 12.30 -4.00
C PHE A 54 8.41 11.19 -5.01
N GLY A 55 7.36 10.66 -5.66
CA GLY A 55 7.50 9.60 -6.65
C GLY A 55 8.31 10.01 -7.86
N LYS A 56 8.16 11.25 -8.34
CA LYS A 56 8.98 11.79 -9.43
C LYS A 56 10.45 11.91 -9.04
N LYS A 57 10.74 12.48 -7.87
CA LYS A 57 12.13 12.59 -7.37
C LYS A 57 12.78 11.23 -7.16
N LEU A 58 12.02 10.26 -6.65
CA LEU A 58 12.52 8.89 -6.54
C LEU A 58 12.88 8.31 -7.91
N LEU A 59 12.03 8.50 -8.93
CA LEU A 59 12.35 8.09 -10.30
C LEU A 59 13.57 8.82 -10.86
N GLU A 60 13.76 10.10 -10.53
CA GLU A 60 14.95 10.86 -10.92
C GLU A 60 16.23 10.26 -10.31
N ILE A 61 16.21 9.95 -9.01
CA ILE A 61 17.32 9.26 -8.33
C ILE A 61 17.58 7.91 -8.99
N GLN A 62 16.55 7.08 -9.22
CA GLN A 62 16.71 5.77 -9.85
C GLN A 62 17.30 5.84 -11.27
N ASN A 63 17.05 6.91 -12.01
CA ASN A 63 17.60 7.10 -13.36
C ASN A 63 18.99 7.76 -13.35
N LYS A 64 19.34 8.49 -12.29
CA LYS A 64 20.63 9.18 -12.12
C LYS A 64 21.76 8.19 -11.82
N TYR A 65 21.50 7.16 -11.01
CA TYR A 65 22.50 6.18 -10.61
C TYR A 65 22.46 4.91 -11.47
N ASN A 66 23.64 4.31 -11.68
CA ASN A 66 23.78 3.03 -12.38
C ASN A 66 23.95 1.84 -11.41
N GLN A 67 24.15 2.11 -10.12
CA GLN A 67 24.38 1.13 -9.07
C GLN A 67 23.79 1.62 -7.75
N ILE A 68 23.50 0.71 -6.82
CA ILE A 68 22.99 1.03 -5.49
C ILE A 68 24.18 1.15 -4.53
N ASP A 69 24.79 2.32 -4.48
CA ASP A 69 25.95 2.66 -3.64
C ASP A 69 25.61 3.65 -2.52
N GLU A 70 26.61 4.10 -1.78
CA GLU A 70 26.40 5.01 -0.64
C GLU A 70 25.80 6.36 -1.08
N ASP A 71 26.26 6.89 -2.22
CA ASP A 71 25.75 8.15 -2.79
C ASP A 71 24.26 8.03 -3.15
N PHE A 72 23.82 6.87 -3.67
CA PHE A 72 22.40 6.59 -3.89
C PHE A 72 21.60 6.64 -2.58
N PHE A 73 22.12 6.02 -1.51
CA PHE A 73 21.42 5.99 -0.22
C PHE A 73 21.37 7.35 0.46
N GLU A 74 22.40 8.18 0.32
CA GLU A 74 22.44 9.54 0.85
C GLU A 74 21.35 10.42 0.20
N GLU A 75 21.21 10.40 -1.13
CA GLU A 75 20.16 11.18 -1.81
C GLU A 75 18.75 10.64 -1.53
N LEU A 76 18.60 9.33 -1.34
CA LEU A 76 17.33 8.73 -0.90
C LEU A 76 16.97 9.16 0.53
N GLU A 77 17.94 9.19 1.44
CA GLU A 77 17.77 9.67 2.81
C GLU A 77 17.32 11.14 2.84
N GLU A 78 17.99 12.01 2.08
CA GLU A 78 17.60 13.41 1.94
C GLU A 78 16.16 13.54 1.43
N LEU A 79 15.78 12.77 0.41
CA LEU A 79 14.43 12.76 -0.13
C LEU A 79 13.38 12.37 0.92
N LEU A 80 13.66 11.35 1.74
CA LEU A 80 12.77 10.92 2.82
C LEU A 80 12.64 11.99 3.92
N ILE A 81 13.75 12.63 4.30
CA ILE A 81 13.75 13.74 5.28
C ILE A 81 12.90 14.91 4.77
N MET A 82 13.02 15.26 3.49
CA MET A 82 12.21 16.33 2.87
C MET A 82 10.72 16.00 2.77
N SER A 83 10.33 14.74 3.01
CA SER A 83 8.95 14.24 2.87
C SER A 83 8.19 14.16 4.19
N ASP A 84 8.53 15.03 5.15
CA ASP A 84 7.95 15.06 6.51
C ASP A 84 8.13 13.77 7.33
N ILE A 85 9.17 12.97 7.01
CA ILE A 85 9.53 11.77 7.77
C ILE A 85 10.55 12.15 8.85
N ASN A 86 10.32 11.69 10.08
CA ASN A 86 11.24 11.93 11.18
C ASN A 86 12.61 11.27 10.91
N LEU A 87 13.70 11.98 11.18
CA LEU A 87 15.08 11.50 10.97
C LEU A 87 15.31 10.08 11.52
N LYS A 88 14.89 9.80 12.76
CA LYS A 88 15.06 8.47 13.37
C LYS A 88 14.35 7.36 12.60
N LEU A 89 13.22 7.69 11.97
CA LEU A 89 12.48 6.74 11.15
C LEU A 89 13.14 6.58 9.78
N VAL A 90 13.71 7.64 9.22
CA VAL A 90 14.50 7.56 7.98
C VAL A 90 15.70 6.64 8.17
N ASP A 91 16.46 6.77 9.26
CA ASP A 91 17.58 5.87 9.58
C ASP A 91 17.15 4.40 9.55
N VAL A 92 16.01 4.09 10.18
CA VAL A 92 15.44 2.73 10.22
C VAL A 92 15.01 2.26 8.83
N ILE A 93 14.42 3.14 8.01
CA ILE A 93 14.00 2.82 6.65
C ILE A 93 15.23 2.50 5.78
N ILE A 94 16.25 3.35 5.79
CA ILE A 94 17.47 3.19 4.99
C ILE A 94 18.20 1.90 5.38
N GLU A 95 18.38 1.64 6.68
CA GLU A 95 19.02 0.40 7.14
C GLU A 95 18.28 -0.85 6.67
N LYS A 96 16.94 -0.85 6.72
CA LYS A 96 16.15 -1.98 6.19
C LYS A 96 16.30 -2.17 4.70
N ILE A 97 16.28 -1.08 3.92
CA ILE A 97 16.48 -1.17 2.47
C ILE A 97 17.89 -1.69 2.16
N LYS A 98 18.93 -1.16 2.82
CA LYS A 98 20.32 -1.64 2.68
C LYS A 98 20.43 -3.14 2.97
N GLN A 99 19.75 -3.64 4.01
CA GLN A 99 19.73 -5.06 4.35
C GLN A 99 19.05 -5.91 3.27
N GLU A 100 17.88 -5.50 2.78
CA GLU A 100 17.13 -6.23 1.75
C GLU A 100 17.84 -6.24 0.41
N VAL A 101 18.48 -5.14 0.03
CA VAL A 101 19.34 -5.05 -1.18
C VAL A 101 20.45 -6.10 -1.11
N LYS A 102 21.11 -6.23 0.05
CA LYS A 102 22.16 -7.24 0.27
C LYS A 102 21.61 -8.67 0.27
N ILE A 103 20.48 -8.92 0.92
CA ILE A 103 19.88 -10.26 1.01
C ILE A 103 19.45 -10.77 -0.36
N ASN A 104 18.83 -9.90 -1.16
CA ASN A 104 18.26 -10.25 -2.45
C ASN A 104 19.24 -10.04 -3.63
N ASN A 105 20.47 -9.59 -3.35
CA ASN A 105 21.49 -9.22 -4.35
C ASN A 105 20.93 -8.29 -5.44
N ILE A 106 20.23 -7.23 -5.02
CA ILE A 106 19.68 -6.23 -5.94
C ILE A 106 20.82 -5.25 -6.27
N ASP A 107 21.12 -5.11 -7.56
CA ASP A 107 22.18 -4.23 -8.06
C ASP A 107 21.64 -3.12 -8.99
N ASP A 108 20.49 -3.35 -9.63
CA ASP A 108 19.81 -2.37 -10.50
C ASP A 108 18.96 -1.36 -9.69
N PRO A 109 19.30 -0.05 -9.69
CA PRO A 109 18.52 0.99 -9.04
C PRO A 109 17.06 1.08 -9.52
N LYS A 110 16.74 0.61 -10.74
CA LYS A 110 15.36 0.63 -11.26
C LYS A 110 14.44 -0.33 -10.52
N LEU A 111 14.99 -1.41 -9.95
CA LEU A 111 14.23 -2.41 -9.19
C LEU A 111 13.96 -1.97 -7.74
N ILE A 112 14.67 -0.93 -7.27
CA ILE A 112 14.63 -0.56 -5.85
C ILE A 112 13.36 0.18 -5.44
N GLY A 113 12.66 0.82 -6.38
CA GLY A 113 11.46 1.61 -6.09
C GLY A 113 10.33 0.77 -5.51
N GLU A 114 10.12 -0.44 -6.04
CA GLU A 114 9.16 -1.41 -5.49
C GLU A 114 9.59 -1.86 -4.09
N LEU A 115 10.89 -2.17 -3.91
CA LEU A 115 11.43 -2.54 -2.61
C LEU A 115 11.21 -1.43 -1.56
N ILE A 116 11.46 -0.17 -1.91
CA ILE A 116 11.26 0.97 -1.02
C ILE A 116 9.79 1.06 -0.60
N ALA A 117 8.85 0.95 -1.56
CA ALA A 117 7.43 0.99 -1.27
C ALA A 117 7.00 -0.15 -0.33
N ASP A 118 7.53 -1.36 -0.56
CA ASP A 118 7.27 -2.53 0.28
C ASP A 118 7.83 -2.33 1.69
N GLN A 119 9.06 -1.84 1.84
CA GLN A 119 9.67 -1.60 3.15
C GLN A 119 8.93 -0.51 3.93
N LEU A 120 8.53 0.59 3.28
CA LEU A 120 7.70 1.63 3.87
C LEU A 120 6.37 1.06 4.37
N PHE A 121 5.73 0.17 3.59
CA PHE A 121 4.50 -0.50 3.99
C PHE A 121 4.70 -1.44 5.18
N VAL A 122 5.76 -2.26 5.17
CA VAL A 122 6.11 -3.18 6.27
C VAL A 122 6.36 -2.41 7.56
N ILE A 123 7.10 -1.31 7.49
CA ILE A 123 7.37 -0.42 8.64
C ILE A 123 6.07 0.22 9.14
N TYR A 124 5.24 0.74 8.24
CA TYR A 124 3.95 1.35 8.59
C TYR A 124 3.00 0.37 9.28
N THR A 125 2.94 -0.87 8.81
CA THR A 125 2.07 -1.91 9.37
C THR A 125 2.63 -2.56 10.64
N GLY A 126 3.87 -2.26 11.01
CA GLY A 126 4.54 -2.84 12.18
C GLY A 126 4.58 -4.36 12.16
N ASN A 127 4.68 -4.97 10.96
CA ASN A 127 4.56 -6.43 10.74
C ASN A 127 3.20 -7.04 11.19
N THR A 128 2.13 -6.24 11.24
CA THR A 128 0.80 -6.70 11.66
C THR A 128 -0.28 -6.45 10.60
N ILE A 129 -1.39 -7.19 10.69
CA ILE A 129 -2.54 -6.95 9.84
C ILE A 129 -3.25 -5.69 10.35
N THR A 130 -3.07 -4.57 9.64
CA THR A 130 -3.76 -3.32 9.97
C THR A 130 -5.22 -3.40 9.56
N ASN A 131 -6.12 -3.69 10.51
CA ASN A 131 -7.54 -3.42 10.32
C ASN A 131 -7.81 -1.93 10.56
N THR A 132 -8.05 -1.18 9.48
CA THR A 132 -8.32 0.26 9.53
C THR A 132 -9.80 0.59 9.70
N ASN A 133 -10.66 -0.41 9.88
CA ASN A 133 -12.08 -0.18 10.13
C ASN A 133 -12.32 0.21 11.59
N LEU A 134 -13.26 1.12 11.81
CA LEU A 134 -13.76 1.37 13.15
C LEU A 134 -14.46 0.10 13.66
N ASN A 135 -14.28 -0.19 14.95
CA ASN A 135 -14.88 -1.34 15.62
C ASN A 135 -16.40 -1.14 15.85
N PHE A 136 -17.15 -1.17 14.75
CA PHE A 136 -18.60 -1.05 14.74
C PHE A 136 -19.23 -2.43 14.94
N SER A 137 -20.14 -2.57 15.90
CA SER A 137 -20.89 -3.80 16.14
C SER A 137 -22.38 -3.54 16.02
N ASP A 138 -23.08 -4.41 15.28
CA ASP A 138 -24.55 -4.37 15.22
C ASP A 138 -25.19 -4.77 16.56
N GLY A 139 -26.41 -4.30 16.79
CA GLY A 139 -27.19 -4.68 17.99
C GLY A 139 -26.77 -4.02 19.31
N ARG A 140 -25.80 -3.09 19.29
CA ARG A 140 -25.41 -2.31 20.47
C ARG A 140 -25.21 -0.82 20.13
N LEU A 141 -25.21 0.02 21.15
CA LEU A 141 -24.80 1.42 21.02
C LEU A 141 -23.27 1.48 20.80
N ASN A 142 -22.85 2.02 19.65
CA ASN A 142 -21.44 2.26 19.36
C ASN A 142 -21.09 3.72 19.71
N ILE A 143 -20.10 3.91 20.58
CA ILE A 143 -19.66 5.25 21.01
C ILE A 143 -18.26 5.51 20.46
N PHE A 144 -18.13 6.56 19.65
CA PHE A 144 -16.85 7.02 19.10
C PHE A 144 -16.52 8.41 19.67
N ILE A 145 -15.39 8.54 20.34
CA ILE A 145 -14.91 9.82 20.90
C ILE A 145 -13.90 10.42 19.93
N PHE A 146 -14.19 11.64 19.44
CA PHE A 146 -13.32 12.38 18.52
C PHE A 146 -12.59 13.49 19.27
N VAL A 147 -11.26 13.47 19.25
CA VAL A 147 -10.39 14.41 19.97
C VAL A 147 -9.45 15.12 18.98
N GLY A 148 -9.10 16.38 19.24
CA GLY A 148 -8.18 17.16 18.41
C GLY A 148 -8.34 18.68 18.60
N VAL A 149 -7.40 19.46 18.08
CA VAL A 149 -7.40 20.94 18.19
C VAL A 149 -8.45 21.60 17.27
N ASN A 150 -8.76 22.88 17.48
CA ASN A 150 -9.66 23.62 16.60
C ASN A 150 -9.09 23.68 15.16
N GLY A 151 -9.97 23.57 14.16
CA GLY A 151 -9.56 23.57 12.75
C GLY A 151 -9.06 22.24 12.18
N SER A 152 -8.80 21.22 13.00
CA SER A 152 -8.32 19.89 12.54
C SER A 152 -9.34 19.04 11.75
N GLY A 153 -10.55 19.55 11.52
CA GLY A 153 -11.58 18.85 10.74
C GLY A 153 -12.40 17.80 11.51
N LYS A 154 -12.46 17.86 12.84
CA LYS A 154 -13.26 16.94 13.69
C LYS A 154 -14.72 16.83 13.25
N THR A 155 -15.44 17.95 13.20
CA THR A 155 -16.87 18.00 12.84
C THR A 155 -17.11 17.49 11.42
N THR A 156 -16.24 17.86 10.47
CA THR A 156 -16.30 17.38 9.09
C THR A 156 -16.09 15.86 9.01
N SER A 157 -15.17 15.32 9.81
CA SER A 157 -14.90 13.88 9.87
C SER A 157 -16.06 13.11 10.48
N ILE A 158 -16.68 13.63 11.55
CA ILE A 158 -17.90 13.07 12.15
C ILE A 158 -19.01 12.95 11.11
N ALA A 159 -19.29 14.03 10.36
CA ALA A 159 -20.33 14.01 9.33
C ALA A 159 -20.03 13.02 8.20
N LYS A 160 -18.77 12.93 7.75
CA LYS A 160 -18.35 11.96 6.71
C LYS A 160 -18.49 10.51 7.18
N ILE A 161 -18.10 10.22 8.42
CA ILE A 161 -18.21 8.88 9.01
C ILE A 161 -19.68 8.50 9.22
N ALA A 162 -20.50 9.42 9.73
CA ALA A 162 -21.94 9.22 9.89
C ALA A 162 -22.61 8.91 8.55
N ASN A 163 -22.35 9.72 7.51
CA ASN A 163 -22.89 9.49 6.17
C ASN A 163 -22.42 8.16 5.57
N LYS A 164 -21.16 7.74 5.80
CA LYS A 164 -20.67 6.42 5.38
C LYS A 164 -21.51 5.30 6.00
N TYR A 165 -21.72 5.32 7.32
CA TYR A 165 -22.48 4.28 8.02
C TYR A 165 -23.96 4.26 7.67
N ILE A 166 -24.59 5.43 7.49
CA ILE A 166 -25.97 5.54 7.01
C ILE A 166 -26.11 4.89 5.63
N LYS A 167 -25.17 5.14 4.71
CA LYS A 167 -25.16 4.50 3.38
C LYS A 167 -24.94 2.98 3.42
N GLU A 168 -24.21 2.50 4.43
CA GLU A 168 -24.05 1.07 4.71
C GLU A 168 -25.28 0.45 5.43
N GLY A 169 -26.36 1.23 5.60
CA GLY A 169 -27.60 0.78 6.23
C GLY A 169 -27.52 0.67 7.76
N LYS A 170 -26.44 1.16 8.37
CA LYS A 170 -26.29 1.18 9.82
C LYS A 170 -27.13 2.31 10.43
N LYS A 171 -27.72 2.04 11.59
CA LYS A 171 -28.37 3.08 12.40
C LYS A 171 -27.27 3.89 13.09
N PHE A 172 -27.20 5.18 12.77
CA PHE A 172 -26.30 6.16 13.39
C PHE A 172 -27.06 6.96 14.44
#